data_AF-A0A515LB91-F1
#
_entry.id   AF-A0A515LB91-F1
#
_cell.length_a   1.000
_cell.length_b   1.000
_cell.length_c   1.000
_cell.angle_alpha   90.00
_cell.angle_beta   90.00
_cell.angle_gamma   90.00
#
_symmetry.space_group_name_H-M   'P 1'
#
loop_
_entity.id
_entity.type
_entity.pdbx_description
1 polymer ?
#
loop_
_entity_poly.entity_id
_entity_poly.type
_entity_poly.pdbx_seq_one_letter_code
_entity_poly.pdbx_strand_id
1 'polypeptide(L)'
;MASLKLIAGGLGAGVALGLSIISWPAISGSLWSSSRSPAFAVCGLMGGNCVIDGDTFHLDGVKIRIADIDTPELKGRCDWEIQKAQEARDRLAVLLSEGPFELQPISDRDEDQYGRKLRVVTRDGRSLGDQLVSERLARTWTGRREPWC
;
A
#
# COMPACT_ATOMS: atom_id res chain seq x y z
N MET A 1 -49.14 33.33 9.13
CA MET A 1 -49.88 32.18 8.57
C MET A 1 -49.87 31.08 9.60
N ALA A 2 -51.04 30.51 9.83
CA ALA A 2 -51.47 29.90 11.08
C ALA A 2 -50.87 28.52 11.39
N SER A 3 -50.74 28.27 12.69
CA SER A 3 -50.54 26.97 13.34
C SER A 3 -51.61 25.94 12.94
N LEU A 4 -51.21 24.67 12.82
CA LEU A 4 -52.12 23.56 13.13
C LEU A 4 -51.37 22.44 13.86
N LYS A 5 -51.70 22.30 15.14
CA LYS A 5 -51.44 21.12 15.97
C LYS A 5 -52.38 20.00 15.53
N LEU A 6 -51.91 18.76 15.53
CA LEU A 6 -52.75 17.60 15.84
C LEU A 6 -52.00 16.69 16.83
N ILE A 7 -52.63 16.51 17.98
CA ILE A 7 -52.31 15.55 19.03
C ILE A 7 -53.43 14.51 18.98
N ALA A 8 -53.06 13.23 18.97
CA ALA A 8 -53.80 12.07 19.48
C ALA A 8 -53.17 10.84 18.82
N GLY A 9 -52.75 9.78 19.49
CA GLY A 9 -52.96 9.35 20.87
C GLY A 9 -52.84 7.82 20.86
N GLY A 10 -52.38 7.21 21.96
CA GLY A 10 -52.51 5.75 22.13
C GLY A 10 -51.32 5.10 22.82
N LEU A 11 -51.37 5.09 24.15
CA LEU A 11 -50.67 4.11 24.98
C LEU A 11 -51.22 2.72 24.67
N GLY A 12 -50.34 1.78 24.34
CA GLY A 12 -50.63 0.35 24.28
C GLY A 12 -49.50 -0.44 24.92
N ALA A 13 -49.41 -0.39 26.26
CA ALA A 13 -48.61 -1.32 27.02
C ALA A 13 -49.32 -2.68 27.05
N GLY A 14 -49.00 -3.55 26.08
CA GLY A 14 -49.43 -4.93 26.06
C GLY A 14 -48.30 -5.83 26.57
N VAL A 15 -48.26 -6.07 27.88
CA VAL A 15 -47.47 -7.16 28.46
C VAL A 15 -48.26 -8.45 28.24
N ALA A 16 -47.93 -9.18 27.17
CA ALA A 16 -48.35 -10.56 27.01
C ALA A 16 -47.19 -11.48 27.43
N LEU A 17 -47.32 -12.06 28.61
CA LEU A 17 -46.47 -13.14 29.11
C LEU A 17 -46.68 -14.38 28.22
N GLY A 18 -45.73 -14.59 27.32
CA GLY A 18 -45.61 -15.77 26.47
C GLY A 18 -44.13 -16.03 26.19
N LEU A 19 -43.43 -16.55 27.19
CA LEU A 19 -41.99 -16.88 27.14
C LEU A 19 -41.76 -18.09 26.23
N SER A 20 -41.47 -17.84 24.96
CA SER A 20 -40.52 -18.62 24.15
C SER A 20 -40.04 -17.75 22.98
N ILE A 21 -39.47 -16.59 23.31
CA ILE A 21 -38.53 -15.92 22.42
C ILE A 21 -37.22 -16.70 22.53
N ILE A 22 -36.98 -17.59 21.57
CA ILE A 22 -35.64 -18.10 21.29
C ILE A 22 -34.82 -16.85 20.96
N SER A 23 -34.10 -16.35 21.95
CA SER A 23 -33.20 -15.22 21.81
C SER A 23 -32.06 -15.66 20.91
N TRP A 24 -32.21 -15.47 19.59
CA TRP A 24 -31.06 -15.54 18.70
C TRP A 24 -30.08 -14.48 19.17
N PRO A 25 -28.83 -14.84 19.53
CA PRO A 25 -27.82 -13.81 19.65
C PRO A 25 -27.70 -13.18 18.27
N ALA A 26 -27.91 -11.87 18.18
CA ALA A 26 -27.51 -11.11 17.02
C ALA A 26 -26.00 -11.27 16.92
N ILE A 27 -25.55 -12.27 16.16
CA ILE A 27 -24.16 -12.37 15.75
C ILE A 27 -23.98 -11.21 14.79
N SER A 28 -23.58 -10.05 15.33
CA SER A 28 -22.98 -8.98 14.55
C SER A 28 -21.70 -9.54 13.96
N GLY A 29 -21.84 -10.29 12.86
CA GLY A 29 -20.73 -10.73 12.05
C GLY A 29 -20.01 -9.48 11.57
N SER A 30 -18.82 -9.22 12.12
CA SER A 30 -17.91 -8.26 11.54
C SER A 30 -17.64 -8.72 10.12
N LEU A 31 -18.10 -7.95 9.14
CA LEU A 31 -17.70 -8.11 7.74
C LEU A 31 -16.24 -7.64 7.65
N TRP A 32 -15.30 -8.48 8.09
CA TRP A 32 -13.89 -8.24 7.85
C TRP A 32 -13.66 -8.36 6.34
N SER A 33 -13.65 -7.21 5.67
CA SER A 33 -13.11 -7.10 4.31
C SER A 33 -11.63 -7.44 4.40
N SER A 34 -11.28 -8.68 4.05
CA SER A 34 -9.89 -9.08 3.89
C SER A 34 -9.35 -8.35 2.67
N SER A 35 -8.77 -7.17 2.88
CA SER A 35 -8.02 -6.46 1.84
C SER A 35 -6.85 -7.36 1.43
N ARG A 36 -7.01 -8.08 0.32
CA ARG A 36 -5.98 -8.96 -0.21
C ARG A 36 -4.89 -8.06 -0.80
N SER A 37 -3.67 -8.18 -0.28
CA SER A 37 -2.55 -7.43 -0.80
C SER A 37 -2.31 -7.75 -2.27
N PRO A 38 -1.95 -6.76 -3.09
CA PRO A 38 -1.53 -7.02 -4.45
C PRO A 38 -0.31 -7.93 -4.45
N ALA A 39 -0.36 -9.00 -5.24
CA ALA A 39 0.81 -9.85 -5.48
C ALA A 39 1.73 -9.13 -6.47
N PHE A 40 3.00 -8.98 -6.10
CA PHE A 40 4.04 -8.41 -6.96
C PHE A 40 4.98 -9.50 -7.45
N ALA A 41 5.28 -9.45 -8.75
CA ALA A 41 6.34 -10.23 -9.38
C ALA A 41 7.30 -9.30 -10.12
N VAL A 42 8.45 -9.81 -10.57
CA VAL A 42 9.30 -9.07 -11.51
C VAL A 42 8.52 -8.84 -12.81
N CYS A 43 8.60 -7.63 -13.36
CA CYS A 43 7.89 -7.29 -14.59
C CYS A 43 8.28 -8.22 -15.75
N GLY A 44 7.28 -8.86 -16.35
CA GLY A 44 7.43 -9.72 -17.52
C GLY A 44 6.65 -9.19 -18.72
N LEU A 45 6.26 -10.08 -19.63
CA LEU A 45 5.50 -9.72 -20.83
C LEU A 45 4.03 -9.39 -20.55
N MET A 46 3.48 -9.91 -19.45
CA MET A 46 2.12 -9.62 -19.01
C MET A 46 2.14 -8.40 -18.08
N GLY A 47 1.19 -7.48 -18.27
CA GLY A 47 1.03 -6.30 -17.42
C GLY A 47 0.48 -6.62 -16.03
N GLY A 48 0.37 -5.60 -15.18
CA GLY A 48 -0.16 -5.70 -13.82
C GLY A 48 0.76 -5.08 -12.79
N ASN A 49 0.60 -5.48 -11.54
CA ASN A 49 1.43 -5.03 -10.43
C ASN A 49 2.75 -5.79 -10.45
N CYS A 50 3.84 -5.09 -10.74
CA CYS A 50 5.14 -5.71 -10.94
C CYS A 50 6.30 -4.79 -10.59
N VAL A 51 7.45 -5.36 -10.27
CA VAL A 51 8.67 -4.63 -9.90
C VAL A 51 9.61 -4.56 -11.10
N ILE A 52 10.06 -3.35 -11.44
CA ILE A 52 10.93 -3.08 -12.59
C ILE A 52 12.40 -3.23 -12.17
N ASP A 53 12.80 -2.53 -11.11
CA ASP A 53 14.15 -2.51 -10.52
C ASP A 53 14.07 -2.36 -8.99
N GLY A 54 15.19 -2.07 -8.33
CA GLY A 54 15.26 -2.01 -6.86
C GLY A 54 14.48 -0.87 -6.20
N ASP A 55 14.03 0.14 -6.96
CA ASP A 55 13.29 1.29 -6.42
C ASP A 55 12.10 1.72 -7.28
N THR A 56 11.80 1.00 -8.37
CA THR A 56 10.72 1.34 -9.30
C THR A 56 9.79 0.15 -9.54
N PHE A 57 8.48 0.37 -9.43
CA PHE A 57 7.44 -0.64 -9.67
C PHE A 57 6.20 -0.06 -10.35
N HIS A 58 5.38 -0.93 -10.92
CA HIS A 58 4.05 -0.64 -11.41
C HIS A 58 2.99 -1.05 -10.39
N LEU A 59 2.05 -0.16 -10.08
CA LEU A 59 0.86 -0.44 -9.29
C LEU A 59 -0.36 0.15 -10.01
N ASP A 60 -1.31 -0.70 -10.35
CA ASP A 60 -2.59 -0.35 -10.98
C ASP A 60 -2.41 0.57 -12.22
N GLY A 61 -1.40 0.26 -13.03
CA GLY A 61 -1.04 1.02 -14.24
C GLY A 61 -0.18 2.27 -14.00
N VAL A 62 0.07 2.65 -12.75
CA VAL A 62 0.92 3.79 -12.39
C VAL A 62 2.35 3.31 -12.13
N LYS A 63 3.34 4.02 -12.69
CA LYS A 63 4.75 3.78 -12.39
C LYS A 63 5.16 4.61 -11.17
N ILE A 64 5.68 3.95 -10.15
CA ILE A 64 6.08 4.55 -8.88
C ILE A 64 7.58 4.37 -8.71
N ARG A 65 8.29 5.44 -8.34
CA ARG A 65 9.66 5.41 -7.83
C ARG A 65 9.65 5.69 -6.33
N ILE A 66 10.32 4.83 -5.57
CA ILE A 66 10.55 5.00 -4.13
C ILE A 66 11.48 6.20 -3.93
N ALA A 67 10.98 7.22 -3.25
CA ALA A 67 11.58 8.55 -3.26
C ALA A 67 12.70 8.75 -2.23
N ASP A 68 12.71 7.96 -1.16
CA ASP A 68 13.64 8.05 -0.03
C ASP A 68 14.91 7.20 -0.21
N ILE A 69 15.05 6.49 -1.32
CA ILE A 69 16.20 5.62 -1.61
C ILE A 69 16.75 5.77 -3.04
N ASP A 70 17.97 5.28 -3.25
CA ASP A 70 18.54 4.93 -4.55
C ASP A 70 19.01 3.47 -4.52
N THR A 71 18.77 2.74 -5.60
CA THR A 71 19.24 1.36 -5.76
C THR A 71 20.22 1.22 -6.93
N PRO A 72 21.08 0.18 -6.90
CA PRO A 72 21.91 -0.18 -8.06
C PRO A 72 21.05 -0.39 -9.32
N GLU A 73 21.55 -0.02 -10.50
CA GLU A 73 20.80 -0.24 -11.75
C GLU A 73 21.00 -1.66 -12.30
N LEU A 74 19.94 -2.25 -12.86
CA LEU A 74 20.02 -3.52 -13.59
C LEU A 74 20.88 -3.42 -14.87
N LYS A 75 21.10 -2.21 -15.36
CA LYS A 75 22.01 -1.89 -16.47
C LYS A 75 23.29 -1.21 -15.97
N GLY A 76 23.71 -1.55 -14.75
CA GLY A 76 24.91 -1.04 -14.09
C GLY A 76 26.19 -1.28 -14.89
N ARG A 77 27.28 -0.59 -14.50
CA ARG A 77 28.54 -0.64 -15.27
C ARG A 77 29.44 -1.82 -14.89
N CYS A 78 29.17 -2.48 -13.77
CA CYS A 78 29.94 -3.64 -13.33
C CYS A 78 29.02 -4.76 -12.82
N ASP A 79 29.56 -5.99 -12.79
CA ASP A 79 28.82 -7.18 -12.40
C ASP A 79 28.30 -7.12 -10.96
N TRP A 80 29.04 -6.47 -10.06
CA TRP A 80 28.61 -6.31 -8.68
C TRP A 80 27.36 -5.43 -8.56
N GLU A 81 27.31 -4.32 -9.32
CA GLU A 81 26.16 -3.41 -9.36
C GLU A 81 24.92 -4.15 -9.90
N ILE A 82 25.08 -4.91 -10.98
CA ILE A 82 23.98 -5.67 -11.60
C ILE A 82 23.46 -6.76 -10.65
N GLN A 83 24.34 -7.51 -9.99
CA GLN A 83 23.93 -8.53 -9.01
C GLN A 83 23.16 -7.90 -7.84
N LYS A 84 23.66 -6.79 -7.29
CA LYS A 84 22.97 -6.09 -6.21
C LYS A 84 21.64 -5.46 -6.66
N ALA A 85 21.54 -5.01 -7.91
CA ALA A 85 20.29 -4.52 -8.49
C ALA A 85 19.23 -5.63 -8.57
N GLN A 86 19.63 -6.85 -8.94
CA GLN A 86 18.74 -8.01 -8.98
C GLN A 86 18.25 -8.39 -7.58
N GLU A 87 19.16 -8.46 -6.61
CA GLU A 87 18.81 -8.71 -5.20
C GLU A 87 17.83 -7.66 -4.67
N ALA A 88 18.08 -6.37 -4.94
CA ALA A 88 17.22 -5.27 -4.50
C ALA A 88 15.81 -5.37 -5.11
N ARG A 89 15.71 -5.61 -6.42
CA ARG A 89 14.45 -5.79 -7.14
C ARG A 89 13.64 -6.96 -6.59
N ASP A 90 14.28 -8.11 -6.45
CA ASP A 90 13.61 -9.33 -6.01
C ASP A 90 13.16 -9.18 -4.55
N ARG A 91 13.97 -8.53 -3.71
CA ARG A 91 13.58 -8.20 -2.35
C ARG A 91 12.40 -7.24 -2.29
N LEU A 92 12.39 -6.20 -3.12
CA LEU A 92 11.26 -5.27 -3.20
C LEU A 92 9.96 -5.99 -3.59
N ALA A 93 10.00 -6.94 -4.52
CA ALA A 93 8.83 -7.74 -4.89
C ALA A 93 8.27 -8.56 -3.71
N VAL A 94 9.16 -9.15 -2.90
CA VAL A 94 8.76 -9.83 -1.66
C VAL A 94 8.11 -8.84 -0.69
N LEU A 95 8.78 -7.72 -0.41
CA LEU A 95 8.29 -6.71 0.53
C LEU A 95 6.91 -6.19 0.13
N LEU A 96 6.69 -5.86 -1.14
CA LEU A 96 5.39 -5.36 -1.60
C LEU A 96 4.28 -6.44 -1.55
N SER A 97 4.63 -7.71 -1.64
CA SER A 97 3.68 -8.84 -1.59
C SER A 97 3.32 -9.31 -0.18
N GLU A 98 4.14 -8.98 0.83
CA GLU A 98 3.98 -9.45 2.23
C GLU A 98 2.72 -8.91 2.93
N GLY A 99 2.12 -7.83 2.44
CA GLY A 99 0.99 -7.19 3.11
C GLY A 99 0.63 -5.83 2.51
N PRO A 100 -0.46 -5.20 2.98
CA PRO A 100 -0.81 -3.84 2.58
C PRO A 100 0.34 -2.86 2.86
N PHE A 101 0.40 -1.80 2.07
CA PHE A 101 1.35 -0.69 2.24
C PHE A 101 0.67 0.61 1.85
N GLU A 102 1.24 1.71 2.30
CA GLU A 102 0.79 3.07 2.01
C GLU A 102 1.80 3.76 1.09
N LEU A 103 1.28 4.65 0.24
CA LEU A 103 2.06 5.48 -0.67
C LEU A 103 1.96 6.94 -0.22
N GLN A 104 3.02 7.43 0.41
CA GLN A 104 3.07 8.80 0.90
C GLN A 104 3.71 9.70 -0.17
N PRO A 105 3.06 10.79 -0.61
CA PRO A 105 3.68 11.74 -1.51
C PRO A 105 4.81 12.50 -0.81
N ILE A 106 5.82 12.90 -1.57
CA ILE A 106 6.85 13.83 -1.08
C ILE A 106 6.41 15.28 -1.31
N SER A 107 6.95 16.21 -0.52
CA SER A 107 6.46 17.61 -0.45
C SER A 107 6.86 18.48 -1.63
N ASP A 108 7.98 18.19 -2.26
CA ASP A 108 8.64 19.05 -3.24
C ASP A 108 8.23 18.74 -4.68
N ARG A 109 7.84 17.48 -4.98
CA ARG A 109 7.54 17.04 -6.34
C ARG A 109 6.72 15.75 -6.38
N ASP A 110 5.62 15.74 -7.14
CA ASP A 110 4.78 14.53 -7.27
C ASP A 110 5.28 13.53 -8.33
N GLU A 111 5.94 14.02 -9.39
CA GLU A 111 6.45 13.23 -10.51
C GLU A 111 7.87 13.60 -10.91
N ASP A 112 8.66 12.62 -11.34
CA ASP A 112 9.95 12.91 -11.98
C ASP A 112 9.81 13.24 -13.48
N GLN A 113 10.92 13.60 -14.12
CA GLN A 113 10.98 13.93 -15.55
C GLN A 113 10.58 12.77 -16.49
N TYR A 114 10.46 11.55 -15.98
CA TYR A 114 10.03 10.36 -16.72
C TYR A 114 8.56 10.01 -16.46
N GLY A 115 7.82 10.85 -15.73
CA GLY A 115 6.43 10.64 -15.38
C GLY A 115 6.20 9.58 -14.31
N ARG A 116 7.23 9.24 -13.51
CA ARG A 116 7.07 8.32 -12.37
C ARG A 116 6.56 9.09 -11.16
N LYS A 117 5.51 8.58 -10.51
CA LYS A 117 5.07 9.11 -9.22
C LYS A 117 6.15 8.88 -8.17
N LEU A 118 6.49 9.91 -7.41
CA LEU A 118 7.47 9.85 -6.33
C LEU A 118 6.76 9.58 -5.01
N ARG A 119 7.01 8.42 -4.41
CA ARG A 119 6.34 8.00 -3.17
C ARG A 119 7.33 7.45 -2.17
N VAL A 120 7.11 7.71 -0.89
CA VAL A 120 7.68 6.90 0.19
C VAL A 120 6.71 5.74 0.44
N VAL A 121 7.22 4.52 0.36
CA VAL A 121 6.42 3.31 0.53
C VAL A 121 6.55 2.85 1.97
N THR A 122 5.44 2.81 2.69
CA THR A 122 5.45 2.49 4.13
C THR A 122 4.51 1.35 4.49
N ARG A 123 4.85 0.61 5.54
CA ARG A 123 3.98 -0.37 6.18
C ARG A 123 4.09 -0.19 7.69
N ASP A 124 2.95 -0.06 8.36
CA ASP A 124 2.89 0.14 9.81
C ASP A 124 3.80 1.28 10.30
N GLY A 125 3.86 2.37 9.52
CA GLY A 125 4.69 3.55 9.80
C GLY A 125 6.20 3.38 9.56
N ARG A 126 6.65 2.27 8.96
CA ARG A 126 8.05 2.02 8.60
C ARG A 126 8.25 2.07 7.09
N SER A 127 9.32 2.73 6.63
CA SER A 127 9.68 2.73 5.21
C SER A 127 10.18 1.35 4.77
N LEU A 128 9.62 0.84 3.68
CA LEU A 128 10.17 -0.34 2.99
C LEU A 128 11.50 0.00 2.30
N GLY A 129 11.72 1.27 1.95
CA GLY A 129 12.98 1.75 1.45
C GLY A 129 14.08 1.68 2.50
N ASP A 130 13.82 2.15 3.72
CA ASP A 130 14.76 2.02 4.84
C ASP A 130 15.10 0.55 5.14
N GLN A 131 14.14 -0.36 4.95
CA GLN A 131 14.41 -1.79 5.07
C GLN A 131 15.43 -2.26 4.03
N LEU A 132 15.27 -1.88 2.75
CA LEU A 132 16.26 -2.17 1.71
C LEU A 132 17.64 -1.56 2.01
N VAL A 133 17.69 -0.35 2.61
CA VAL A 133 18.94 0.27 3.06
C VAL A 133 19.59 -0.57 4.17
N SER A 134 18.82 -1.00 5.16
CA SER A 134 19.33 -1.84 6.27
C SER A 134 19.87 -3.19 5.80
N GLU A 135 19.28 -3.73 4.73
CA GLU A 135 19.70 -4.97 4.07
C GLU A 135 20.86 -4.75 3.07
N ARG A 136 21.37 -3.52 2.95
CA ARG A 136 22.45 -3.11 2.03
C ARG A 136 22.13 -3.36 0.56
N LEU A 137 20.87 -3.16 0.21
CA LEU A 137 20.33 -3.25 -1.15
C LEU A 137 20.03 -1.87 -1.75
N ALA A 138 20.00 -0.84 -0.92
CA ALA A 138 19.79 0.55 -1.31
C ALA A 138 20.67 1.50 -0.50
N ARG A 139 20.76 2.77 -0.94
CA ARG A 139 21.25 3.90 -0.15
C ARG A 139 20.10 4.87 0.10
N THR A 140 20.13 5.59 1.22
CA THR A 140 19.21 6.72 1.43
C THR A 140 19.42 7.78 0.35
N TRP A 141 18.34 8.31 -0.21
CA TRP A 141 18.39 9.36 -1.21
C TRP A 141 18.93 10.66 -0.61
N THR A 142 20.01 11.20 -1.19
CA THR A 142 20.67 12.43 -0.70
C THR A 142 20.45 13.63 -1.63
N GLY A 143 19.49 13.54 -2.55
CA GLY A 143 19.23 14.57 -3.56
C GLY A 143 19.97 14.36 -4.89
N ARG A 144 20.86 13.37 -4.97
CA ARG A 144 21.56 12.98 -6.21
C ARG A 144 21.86 11.48 -6.22
N ARG A 145 22.01 10.94 -7.42
CA ARG A 145 22.49 9.57 -7.63
C ARG A 145 23.99 9.49 -7.35
N GLU A 146 24.41 8.42 -6.68
CA GLU A 146 25.81 8.12 -6.42
C GLU A 146 26.26 6.88 -7.22
N PRO A 147 27.55 6.78 -7.56
CA PRO A 147 28.05 5.57 -8.21
C PRO A 147 28.01 4.37 -7.27
N TRP A 148 27.65 3.23 -7.84
CA TRP A 148 27.72 1.91 -7.22
C TRP A 148 29.03 1.17 -7.57
N CYS A 149 29.74 1.67 -8.57
CA CYS A 149 31.01 1.17 -9.08
C CYS A 149 31.95 2.32 -9.46
#